data_AF-A0A922J3U7-F1
#
_entry.id   AF-A0A922J3U7-F1
#
_cell.length_a   1.000
_cell.length_b   1.000
_cell.length_c   1.000
_cell.angle_alpha   90.00
_cell.angle_beta   90.00
_cell.angle_gamma   90.00
#
_symmetry.space_group_name_H-M   'P 1'
#
loop_
_entity.id
_entity.type
_entity.pdbx_description
1 polymer ?
#
loop_
_entity_poly.entity_id
_entity_poly.type
_entity_poly.pdbx_seq_one_letter_code
_entity_poly.pdbx_strand_id
1 'polypeptide(L)'
;MVERLAEKDSEEDVVEAAKSIFKEVLGQRSSYAQGMGHMVIPDPSPAMKNSRAFIRLAEENQRHKSEAEMYKSKLDQMMGDIAALRQNFSEHEKLLMSYRQSELERGSESHRETHQNA
;
A
#
# COMPACT_ATOMS: atom_id res chain seq x y z
N MET A 1 -24.89 -11.20 28.52
CA MET A 1 -23.74 -11.91 27.92
C MET A 1 -22.72 -12.27 28.99
N VAL A 2 -22.21 -11.30 29.77
CA VAL A 2 -21.26 -11.56 30.88
C VAL A 2 -21.81 -12.53 31.93
N GLU A 3 -23.08 -12.36 32.32
CA GLU A 3 -23.75 -13.28 33.25
C GLU A 3 -23.82 -14.72 32.71
N ARG A 4 -24.15 -14.90 31.43
CA ARG A 4 -24.20 -16.22 30.78
C ARG A 4 -22.83 -16.88 30.61
N LEU A 5 -21.77 -16.07 30.52
CA LEU A 5 -20.40 -16.59 30.47
C LEU A 5 -19.96 -17.11 31.83
N ALA A 6 -20.45 -16.50 32.91
CA ALA A 6 -20.20 -16.93 34.29
C ALA A 6 -21.01 -18.20 34.67
N GLU A 7 -22.10 -18.49 33.96
CA GLU A 7 -22.91 -19.71 34.12
C GLU A 7 -22.28 -20.96 33.49
N LYS A 8 -21.28 -20.81 32.60
CA LYS A 8 -20.58 -21.93 31.93
C LYS A 8 -19.38 -22.40 32.75
N ASP A 9 -19.27 -23.71 32.96
CA ASP A 9 -18.19 -24.35 33.72
C ASP A 9 -16.80 -24.08 33.11
N SER A 10 -15.78 -23.91 33.98
CA SER A 10 -14.43 -23.45 33.58
C SER A 10 -13.59 -24.47 32.81
N GLU A 11 -14.13 -25.65 32.50
CA GLU A 11 -13.46 -26.70 31.73
C GLU A 11 -13.64 -26.55 30.21
N GLU A 12 -14.58 -25.73 29.75
CA GLU A 12 -14.79 -25.43 28.34
C GLU A 12 -13.86 -24.29 27.87
N ASP A 13 -13.36 -24.38 26.63
CA ASP A 13 -12.59 -23.30 26.02
C ASP A 13 -13.41 -22.00 26.03
N VAL A 14 -12.94 -21.02 26.80
CA VAL A 14 -13.61 -19.72 27.05
C VAL A 14 -13.98 -19.04 25.72
N VAL A 15 -13.20 -19.26 24.67
CA VAL A 15 -13.47 -18.70 23.33
C VAL A 15 -14.68 -19.38 22.68
N GLU A 16 -14.82 -20.69 22.80
CA GLU A 16 -15.96 -21.43 22.25
C GLU A 16 -17.23 -21.21 23.07
N ALA A 17 -17.11 -21.11 24.41
CA ALA A 17 -18.21 -20.71 25.28
C ALA A 17 -18.71 -19.30 24.92
N ALA A 18 -17.79 -18.33 24.77
CA ALA A 18 -18.12 -16.98 24.35
C ALA A 18 -18.80 -16.93 22.97
N LYS A 19 -18.29 -17.68 21.99
CA LYS A 19 -18.88 -17.82 20.65
C LYS A 19 -20.32 -18.34 20.72
N SER A 20 -20.55 -19.38 21.50
CA SER A 20 -21.87 -19.99 21.66
C SER A 20 -22.86 -18.99 22.25
N ILE A 21 -22.49 -18.33 23.34
CA ILE A 21 -23.32 -17.32 24.01
C ILE A 21 -23.58 -16.13 23.10
N PHE A 22 -22.56 -15.67 22.35
CA PHE A 22 -22.73 -14.58 21.38
C PHE A 22 -23.77 -14.92 20.31
N LYS A 23 -23.69 -16.13 19.74
CA LYS A 23 -24.64 -16.62 18.73
C LYS A 23 -26.04 -16.81 19.31
N GLU A 24 -26.16 -17.21 20.57
CA GLU A 24 -27.44 -17.36 21.24
C GLU A 24 -28.10 -15.99 21.51
N VAL A 25 -27.34 -15.02 22.03
CA VAL A 25 -27.84 -13.69 22.40
C VAL A 25 -28.20 -12.86 21.18
N LEU A 26 -27.35 -12.86 20.14
CA LEU A 26 -27.56 -12.07 18.92
C LEU A 26 -28.38 -12.82 17.86
N GLY A 27 -28.56 -14.13 18.01
CA GLY A 27 -29.15 -15.01 17.02
C GLY A 27 -28.17 -15.38 15.90
N GLN A 28 -28.31 -16.62 15.39
CA GLN A 28 -27.43 -17.18 14.36
C GLN A 28 -27.39 -16.39 13.04
N ARG A 29 -28.41 -15.55 12.77
CA ARG A 29 -28.50 -14.75 11.54
C ARG A 29 -28.01 -13.31 11.69
N SER A 30 -27.57 -12.91 12.88
CA SER A 30 -27.06 -11.56 13.09
C SER A 30 -25.66 -11.39 12.51
N SER A 31 -25.47 -10.34 11.70
CA SER A 31 -24.16 -9.97 11.15
C SER A 31 -23.13 -9.70 12.26
N TYR A 32 -23.57 -9.21 13.42
CA TYR A 32 -22.72 -9.02 14.59
C TYR A 32 -22.27 -10.35 15.22
N ALA A 33 -23.10 -11.39 15.16
CA ALA A 33 -22.72 -12.74 15.61
C ALA A 33 -21.73 -13.40 14.63
N GLN A 34 -21.88 -13.12 13.32
CA GLN A 34 -20.99 -13.61 12.28
C GLN A 34 -19.60 -12.94 12.34
N GLY A 35 -19.54 -11.65 12.70
CA GLY A 35 -18.31 -10.88 12.83
C GLY A 35 -17.67 -10.86 14.21
N MET A 36 -18.30 -11.48 15.22
CA MET A 36 -17.84 -11.45 16.62
C MET A 36 -17.44 -10.05 17.12
N GLY A 37 -18.27 -9.05 16.82
CA GLY A 37 -18.01 -7.66 17.19
C GLY A 37 -17.16 -6.85 16.20
N HIS A 38 -16.65 -7.47 15.13
CA HIS A 38 -16.08 -6.76 13.99
C HIS A 38 -17.15 -6.39 12.97
N MET A 39 -16.95 -5.24 12.32
CA MET A 39 -17.78 -4.82 11.19
C MET A 39 -17.51 -5.78 10.02
N VAL A 40 -18.45 -6.68 9.74
CA VAL A 40 -18.37 -7.63 8.63
C VAL A 40 -19.40 -7.26 7.59
N ILE A 41 -18.96 -7.08 6.36
CA ILE A 41 -19.86 -6.99 5.20
C ILE A 41 -20.29 -8.42 4.88
N PRO A 42 -21.57 -8.78 5.08
CA PRO A 42 -22.03 -10.13 4.81
C PRO A 42 -21.99 -10.41 3.31
N ASP A 43 -21.73 -11.67 2.96
CA ASP A 43 -21.79 -12.11 1.58
C ASP A 43 -23.18 -11.85 0.99
N PRO A 44 -23.25 -11.39 -0.27
CA PRO A 44 -24.53 -11.12 -0.91
C PRO A 44 -25.34 -12.42 -1.03
N SER A 45 -26.64 -12.33 -0.71
CA SER A 45 -27.54 -13.48 -0.81
C SER A 45 -27.66 -13.98 -2.26
N PRO A 46 -28.00 -15.26 -2.51
CA PRO A 46 -28.14 -15.78 -3.87
C PRO A 46 -29.16 -14.99 -4.72
N ALA A 47 -30.24 -14.50 -4.11
CA ALA A 47 -31.23 -13.66 -4.79
C ALA A 47 -30.66 -12.29 -5.18
N MET A 48 -29.82 -11.69 -4.32
CA MET A 48 -29.12 -10.44 -4.64
C MET A 48 -28.10 -10.62 -5.74
N LYS A 49 -27.36 -11.74 -5.77
CA LYS A 49 -26.35 -12.01 -6.81
C LYS A 49 -26.93 -12.04 -8.22
N ASN A 50 -28.20 -12.43 -8.35
CA ASN A 50 -28.92 -12.47 -9.63
C ASN A 50 -29.63 -11.15 -9.97
N SER A 51 -29.61 -10.16 -9.07
CA SER A 51 -30.20 -8.85 -9.33
C SER A 51 -29.39 -8.10 -10.40
N ARG A 52 -30.09 -7.52 -11.36
CA ARG A 52 -29.49 -6.67 -12.40
C ARG A 52 -28.64 -5.54 -11.81
N ALA A 53 -29.07 -4.97 -10.69
CA ALA A 53 -28.32 -3.91 -10.01
C ALA A 53 -26.99 -4.43 -9.44
N PHE A 54 -26.99 -5.64 -8.86
CA PHE A 54 -25.80 -6.26 -8.32
C PHE A 54 -24.79 -6.59 -9.43
N ILE A 55 -25.26 -7.17 -10.54
CA ILE A 55 -24.41 -7.49 -11.70
C ILE A 55 -23.76 -6.22 -12.25
N ARG A 56 -24.54 -5.16 -12.46
CA ARG A 56 -24.01 -3.88 -12.96
C ARG A 56 -22.95 -3.30 -12.02
N LEU A 57 -23.22 -3.28 -10.71
CA LEU A 57 -22.26 -2.78 -9.72
C LEU A 57 -20.99 -3.64 -9.64
N ALA A 58 -21.12 -4.96 -9.80
CA ALA A 58 -19.97 -5.86 -9.82
C ALA A 58 -19.09 -5.61 -11.06
N GLU A 59 -19.68 -5.44 -12.24
CA GLU A 59 -18.97 -5.08 -13.47
C GLU A 59 -18.29 -3.72 -13.36
N GLU A 60 -18.99 -2.72 -12.83
CA GLU A 60 -18.46 -1.37 -12.63
C GLU A 60 -17.30 -1.35 -11.64
N ASN A 61 -17.42 -2.07 -10.51
CA ASN A 61 -16.32 -2.24 -9.56
C ASN A 61 -15.12 -2.92 -10.19
N GLN A 62 -15.34 -3.94 -11.03
CA GLN A 62 -14.24 -4.63 -11.71
C GLN A 62 -13.53 -3.70 -12.71
N ARG A 63 -14.27 -2.83 -13.41
CA ARG A 63 -13.68 -1.80 -14.28
C ARG A 63 -12.88 -0.78 -13.48
N HIS A 64 -13.45 -0.22 -12.41
CA HIS A 64 -12.77 0.73 -11.55
C HIS A 64 -11.49 0.15 -10.95
N LYS A 65 -11.51 -1.12 -10.55
CA LYS A 65 -10.31 -1.82 -10.05
C LYS A 65 -9.22 -1.89 -11.13
N SER A 66 -9.57 -2.30 -12.34
CA SER A 66 -8.64 -2.36 -13.48
C SER A 66 -8.06 -0.98 -13.82
N GLU A 67 -8.91 0.05 -13.85
CA GLU A 67 -8.48 1.42 -14.11
C GLU A 67 -7.52 1.94 -13.02
N ALA A 68 -7.84 1.69 -11.75
CA ALA A 68 -6.99 2.06 -10.64
C ALA A 68 -5.62 1.36 -10.69
N GLU A 69 -5.60 0.07 -11.02
CA GLU A 69 -4.36 -0.70 -11.21
C GLU A 69 -3.51 -0.16 -12.38
N MET A 70 -4.16 0.22 -13.49
CA MET A 70 -3.49 0.87 -14.62
C MET A 70 -2.88 2.21 -14.22
N TYR A 71 -3.64 3.08 -13.52
CA TYR A 71 -3.12 4.38 -13.08
C TYR A 71 -1.98 4.23 -12.08
N LYS A 72 -2.09 3.29 -11.15
CA LYS A 72 -1.01 2.97 -10.21
C LYS A 72 0.27 2.58 -10.96
N SER A 73 0.18 1.67 -11.92
CA SER A 73 1.31 1.25 -12.74
C SER A 73 1.95 2.42 -13.50
N LYS A 74 1.14 3.33 -14.05
CA LYS A 74 1.64 4.54 -14.74
C LYS A 74 2.35 5.50 -13.78
N LEU A 75 1.83 5.67 -12.57
CA LEU A 75 2.47 6.50 -11.54
C LEU A 75 3.79 5.90 -11.07
N ASP A 76 3.83 4.59 -10.83
CA ASP A 76 5.05 3.88 -10.44
C ASP A 76 6.13 4.03 -11.52
N GLN A 77 5.76 3.88 -12.80
CA GLN A 77 6.66 4.13 -13.93
C GLN A 77 7.19 5.57 -13.94
N MET A 78 6.29 6.56 -13.83
CA MET A 78 6.67 7.98 -13.84
C MET A 78 7.59 8.34 -12.67
N MET A 79 7.36 7.77 -11.48
CA MET A 79 8.24 7.94 -10.33
C MET A 79 9.64 7.36 -10.60
N GLY A 80 9.70 6.20 -11.26
CA GLY A 80 10.96 5.60 -11.72
C GLY A 80 11.70 6.50 -12.70
N ASP A 81 11.00 7.02 -13.71
CA ASP A 81 11.58 7.91 -14.72
C ASP A 81 12.11 9.22 -14.10
N ILE A 82 11.38 9.79 -13.14
CA ILE A 82 11.83 10.98 -12.39
C ILE A 82 13.09 10.68 -11.56
N ALA A 83 13.15 9.52 -10.92
CA ALA A 83 14.33 9.10 -10.16
C ALA A 83 15.56 8.96 -11.08
N ALA A 84 15.39 8.33 -12.25
CA ALA A 84 16.44 8.22 -13.25
C ALA A 84 16.90 9.59 -13.77
N LEU A 85 15.95 10.50 -14.04
CA LEU A 85 16.27 11.85 -14.50
C LEU A 85 17.07 12.63 -13.44
N ARG A 86 16.71 12.51 -12.16
CA ARG A 86 17.47 13.13 -11.06
C ARG A 86 18.89 12.58 -10.96
N GLN A 87 19.06 11.28 -11.14
CA GLN A 87 20.38 10.66 -11.16
C GLN A 87 21.22 11.19 -12.31
N ASN A 88 20.68 11.21 -13.53
CA ASN A 88 21.37 11.72 -14.72
C ASN A 88 21.82 13.17 -14.54
N PHE A 89 20.97 14.03 -13.98
CA PHE A 89 21.35 15.41 -13.69
C PHE A 89 22.48 15.51 -12.65
N SER A 90 22.44 14.71 -11.60
CA SER A 90 23.52 14.68 -10.60
C SER A 90 24.84 14.20 -11.18
N GLU A 91 24.81 13.18 -12.05
CA GLU A 91 26.00 12.69 -12.74
C GLU A 91 26.59 13.75 -13.68
N HIS A 92 25.73 14.42 -14.44
CA HIS A 92 26.16 15.50 -15.33
C HIS A 92 26.76 16.68 -14.54
N GLU A 93 26.17 17.04 -13.40
CA GLU A 93 26.71 18.08 -12.52
C GLU A 93 28.10 17.71 -11.98
N LYS A 94 28.29 16.46 -11.54
CA LYS A 94 29.60 15.97 -11.09
C LYS A 94 30.65 16.04 -12.19
N LEU A 95 30.28 15.64 -13.41
CA LEU A 95 31.19 15.67 -14.57
C LEU A 95 31.58 17.12 -14.93
N LEU A 96 30.65 18.06 -14.84
CA LEU A 96 30.95 19.48 -15.06
C LEU A 96 31.90 20.02 -13.99
N MET A 97 31.71 19.62 -12.73
CA MET A 97 32.59 20.04 -11.63
C MET A 97 33.99 19.45 -11.76
N SER A 98 34.12 18.17 -12.11
CA SER A 98 35.44 17.54 -12.33
C SER A 98 36.17 18.18 -13.52
N TYR A 99 35.45 18.49 -14.60
CA TYR A 99 36.02 19.21 -15.75
C TYR A 99 36.55 20.59 -15.34
N ARG A 100 35.76 21.38 -14.61
CA ARG A 100 36.20 22.70 -14.11
C ARG A 100 37.41 22.60 -13.19
N GLN A 101 37.46 21.61 -12.30
CA GLN A 101 38.63 21.38 -11.45
C GLN A 101 39.87 21.07 -12.29
N SER A 102 39.75 20.21 -13.30
CA SER A 102 40.87 19.87 -14.18
C SER A 102 41.40 21.07 -14.98
N GLU A 103 40.52 21.97 -15.44
CA GLU A 103 40.93 23.21 -16.12
C GLU A 103 41.65 24.18 -15.17
N LEU A 104 41.18 24.28 -13.91
CA LEU A 104 41.85 25.10 -12.89
C LEU A 104 43.22 24.55 -12.51
N GLU A 105 43.34 23.23 -12.33
CA GLU A 105 44.60 22.55 -12.06
C GLU A 105 45.60 22.78 -13.20
N ARG A 106 45.19 22.57 -14.46
CA ARG A 106 46.02 22.81 -15.64
C ARG A 106 46.49 24.27 -15.76
N GLY A 107 45.61 25.23 -15.47
CA GLY A 107 45.98 26.65 -15.44
C GLY A 107 46.98 26.98 -14.34
N SER A 108 46.85 26.36 -13.16
CA SER A 108 47.78 26.54 -12.04
C SER A 108 49.15 25.90 -12.27
N GLU A 109 49.20 24.74 -12.94
CA GLU A 109 50.44 24.06 -13.33
C GLU A 109 51.22 24.89 -14.37
N SER A 110 50.53 25.41 -15.39
CA SER A 110 51.12 26.29 -16.41
C SER A 110 51.78 27.55 -15.81
N HIS A 111 51.14 28.16 -14.80
CA HIS A 111 51.73 29.29 -14.07
C HIS A 111 52.94 28.91 -13.22
N ARG A 112 52.96 27.70 -12.64
CA ARG A 112 54.11 27.22 -11.86
C ARG A 112 55.33 26.94 -12.74
N GLU A 113 55.12 26.33 -13.91
CA GLU A 113 56.19 26.03 -14.88
C GLU A 113 56.81 27.29 -15.49
N THR A 114 56.01 28.34 -15.72
CA THR A 114 56.51 29.62 -16.24
C THR A 114 57.35 30.39 -15.20
N HIS A 115 57.06 30.26 -13.91
CA HIS A 115 57.85 30.88 -12.84
C HIS A 115 59.10 30.08 -12.43
N GLN A 116 59.18 28.77 -12.71
CA GLN A 116 60.38 27.97 -12.43
C GLN A 116 61.45 28.02 -13.53
N ASN A 117 61.08 28.48 -14.74
CA ASN A 117 61.97 28.60 -15.90
C ASN A 117 62.44 30.05 -16.17
N ALA A 118 62.22 30.97 -15.22
CA ALA A 118 62.71 32.35 -15.24
C ALA A 118 63.79 32.56 -14.18
#